data_AF-I8I2D2-F1
#
_entry.id   AF-I8I2D2-F1
#
_cell.length_a   1.000
_cell.length_b   1.000
_cell.length_c   1.000
_cell.angle_alpha   90.00
_cell.angle_beta   90.00
_cell.angle_gamma   90.00
#
_symmetry.space_group_name_H-M   'P 1'
#
loop_
_entity.id
_entity.type
_entity.pdbx_description
1 polymer ?
#
loop_
_entity_poly.entity_id
_entity_poly.type
_entity_poly.pdbx_seq_one_letter_code
_entity_poly.pdbx_strand_id
1 'polypeptide(L)'
;MAKLRAKLKGRREGGSFAAFPHACAEHTNYLGLSGSAVKLLHDMHHRYNGKNNGDLSVAMTIMQPRGWKSPMTLAAARDELEDRGWIVRTTWATRKSPVLYALTFLAIDDCNGKLDVKASQVALGYWKLGKNPEPDKFPKKVELLGLNERKSKKKSVIQKLEHGDTETVSDSYRNCICDQPSATETVSVSPFLPNPQIQNLYTSIDIPGAPANADASAVAVDVASAAESSASPRAANPKPLRNPSPTHDRVKPKAA
;
A
#
# COMPACT_ATOMS: atom_id res chain seq x y z
N MET A 1 -25.42 -0.60 34.14
CA MET A 1 -25.55 -2.06 34.40
C MET A 1 -25.02 -2.98 33.28
N ALA A 2 -25.16 -2.66 31.98
CA ALA A 2 -24.76 -3.57 30.89
C ALA A 2 -23.25 -3.89 30.79
N LYS A 3 -22.37 -2.90 30.99
CA LYS A 3 -20.90 -3.08 30.91
C LYS A 3 -20.32 -3.98 32.02
N LEU A 4 -20.95 -4.02 33.20
CA LEU A 4 -20.53 -4.83 34.36
C LEU A 4 -20.83 -6.32 34.15
N ARG A 5 -22.01 -6.66 33.60
CA ARG A 5 -22.39 -8.05 33.28
C ARG A 5 -21.49 -8.67 32.20
N ALA A 6 -21.01 -7.87 31.24
CA ALA A 6 -20.11 -8.33 30.18
C ALA A 6 -18.73 -8.76 30.72
N LYS A 7 -18.23 -8.06 31.76
CA LYS A 7 -16.94 -8.35 32.41
C LYS A 7 -17.00 -9.63 33.26
N LEU A 8 -18.14 -9.87 33.93
CA LEU A 8 -18.34 -11.02 34.84
C LEU A 8 -18.49 -12.37 34.12
N LYS A 9 -19.00 -12.39 32.88
CA LYS A 9 -19.18 -13.63 32.10
C LYS A 9 -18.00 -13.98 31.19
N GLY A 10 -16.90 -13.21 31.20
CA GLY A 10 -15.76 -13.43 30.30
C GLY A 10 -16.11 -13.36 28.81
N ARG A 11 -17.25 -12.76 28.44
CA ARG A 11 -17.77 -12.72 27.05
C ARG A 11 -17.05 -11.73 26.15
N ARG A 12 -16.09 -10.98 26.70
CA ARG A 12 -15.24 -10.07 25.94
C ARG A 12 -13.81 -10.55 26.11
N GLU A 13 -13.13 -10.73 24.99
CA GLU A 13 -11.67 -10.74 24.92
C GLU A 13 -11.16 -9.52 25.72
N GLY A 14 -10.32 -9.78 26.72
CA GLY A 14 -9.69 -8.72 27.50
C GLY A 14 -8.59 -8.05 26.67
N GLY A 15 -8.38 -6.75 26.86
CA GLY A 15 -7.24 -6.04 26.27
C GLY A 15 -7.59 -4.67 25.70
N SER A 16 -6.57 -4.01 25.14
CA SER A 16 -6.69 -2.79 24.36
C SER A 16 -7.11 -3.11 22.92
N PHE A 17 -7.86 -2.20 22.29
CA PHE A 17 -8.17 -2.26 20.87
C PHE A 17 -7.47 -1.11 20.15
N ALA A 18 -7.09 -1.33 18.89
CA ALA A 18 -6.53 -0.30 18.02
C ALA A 18 -7.65 0.18 17.08
N ALA A 19 -8.11 1.42 17.24
CA ALA A 19 -9.15 1.99 16.38
C ALA A 19 -8.53 2.47 15.07
N PHE A 20 -8.91 1.86 13.95
CA PHE A 20 -8.49 2.33 12.63
C PHE A 20 -9.55 3.28 12.06
N PRO A 21 -9.21 4.53 11.69
CA PRO A 21 -10.20 5.49 11.19
C PRO A 21 -10.84 5.04 9.87
N HIS A 22 -12.18 5.07 9.79
CA HIS A 22 -12.91 4.78 8.55
C HIS A 22 -12.47 5.67 7.38
N ALA A 23 -12.20 6.94 7.65
CA ALA A 23 -11.66 7.87 6.66
C ALA A 23 -10.33 7.42 6.03
N CYS A 24 -9.52 6.63 6.76
CA CYS A 24 -8.30 6.04 6.21
C CYS A 24 -8.62 4.78 5.40
N ALA A 25 -9.52 3.92 5.90
CA ALA A 25 -9.91 2.66 5.25
C ALA A 25 -10.63 2.86 3.90
N GLU A 26 -11.45 3.91 3.80
CA GLU A 26 -12.27 4.21 2.62
C GLU A 26 -11.52 5.02 1.55
N HIS A 27 -10.32 5.52 1.87
CA HIS A 27 -9.57 6.37 0.96
C HIS A 27 -8.98 5.58 -0.21
N THR A 28 -8.99 6.15 -1.41
CA THR A 28 -8.47 5.53 -2.64
C THR A 28 -7.02 5.06 -2.51
N ASN A 29 -6.18 5.87 -1.84
CA ASN A 29 -4.78 5.52 -1.56
C ASN A 29 -4.60 4.28 -0.69
N TYR A 30 -5.56 3.98 0.20
CA TYR A 30 -5.53 2.76 1.00
C TYR A 30 -5.94 1.55 0.17
N LEU A 31 -7.02 1.69 -0.62
CA LEU A 31 -7.51 0.64 -1.51
C LEU A 31 -6.49 0.21 -2.55
N GLY A 32 -5.62 1.12 -2.98
CA GLY A 32 -4.56 0.82 -3.92
C GLY A 32 -3.35 0.10 -3.32
N LEU A 33 -3.23 -0.04 -2.00
CA LEU A 33 -2.05 -0.64 -1.35
C LEU A 33 -1.95 -2.14 -1.63
N SER A 34 -0.73 -2.66 -1.72
CA SER A 34 -0.52 -4.11 -1.73
C SER A 34 -0.97 -4.76 -0.41
N GLY A 35 -1.36 -6.03 -0.47
CA GLY A 35 -1.76 -6.78 0.73
C GLY A 35 -0.66 -6.87 1.79
N SER A 36 0.62 -6.91 1.38
CA SER A 36 1.75 -6.86 2.32
C SER A 36 1.90 -5.48 2.97
N ALA A 37 1.71 -4.39 2.23
CA ALA A 37 1.72 -3.04 2.79
C ALA A 37 0.59 -2.82 3.79
N VAL A 38 -0.64 -3.28 3.47
CA VAL A 38 -1.78 -3.22 4.40
C VAL A 38 -1.51 -4.01 5.68
N LYS A 39 -0.95 -5.23 5.57
CA LYS A 39 -0.56 -6.03 6.73
C LYS A 39 0.48 -5.31 7.58
N LEU A 40 1.52 -4.74 6.96
CA LEU A 40 2.56 -4.02 7.67
C LEU A 40 2.01 -2.79 8.41
N LEU A 41 1.12 -2.03 7.75
CA LEU A 41 0.46 -0.87 8.34
C LEU A 41 -0.31 -1.26 9.62
N HIS A 42 -1.06 -2.37 9.56
CA HIS A 42 -1.78 -2.90 10.71
C HIS A 42 -0.85 -3.41 11.81
N ASP A 43 0.24 -4.09 11.46
CA ASP A 43 1.23 -4.57 12.42
C ASP A 43 1.92 -3.40 13.14
N MET A 44 2.21 -2.30 12.45
CA MET A 44 2.73 -1.07 13.04
C MET A 44 1.68 -0.39 13.93
N HIS A 45 0.45 -0.26 13.45
CA HIS A 45 -0.65 0.34 14.20
C HIS A 45 -1.00 -0.46 15.47
N HIS A 46 -0.89 -1.78 15.43
CA HIS A 46 -1.08 -2.63 16.61
C HIS A 46 -0.03 -2.39 17.70
N ARG A 47 1.20 -1.99 17.33
CA ARG A 47 2.26 -1.64 18.28
C ARG A 47 2.16 -0.21 18.81
N TYR A 48 1.29 0.60 18.23
CA TYR A 48 1.06 1.96 18.70
C TYR A 48 0.23 1.93 19.99
N ASN A 49 0.73 2.60 21.03
CA ASN A 49 0.13 2.62 22.37
C ASN A 49 -0.50 3.97 22.74
N GLY A 50 -0.59 4.90 21.78
CA GLY A 50 -1.12 6.25 22.02
C GLY A 50 -0.08 7.33 22.30
N LYS A 51 1.19 6.96 22.53
CA LYS A 51 2.27 7.89 22.92
C LYS A 51 3.63 7.58 22.28
N ASN A 52 3.68 6.59 21.40
CA ASN A 52 4.91 6.14 20.74
C ASN A 52 4.88 6.30 19.21
N ASN A 53 4.03 7.19 18.68
CA ASN A 53 4.02 7.47 17.26
C ASN A 53 5.28 8.24 16.87
N GLY A 54 6.22 7.54 16.23
CA GLY A 54 7.58 8.02 15.97
C GLY A 54 8.67 7.10 16.50
N ASP A 55 8.36 6.21 17.46
CA ASP A 55 9.24 5.16 17.98
C ASP A 55 8.78 3.76 17.53
N LEU A 56 8.29 3.65 16.29
CA LEU A 56 7.89 2.39 15.69
C LEU A 56 9.02 1.85 14.81
N SER A 57 9.46 0.62 15.07
CA SER A 57 10.50 -0.04 14.28
C SER A 57 9.93 -1.17 13.44
N VAL A 58 10.42 -1.27 12.20
CA VAL A 58 10.08 -2.30 11.22
C VAL A 58 11.22 -3.31 11.06
N ALA A 59 12.02 -3.50 12.11
CA ALA A 59 13.10 -4.49 12.09
C ALA A 59 12.56 -5.92 11.92
N MET A 60 13.29 -6.76 11.19
CA MET A 60 12.88 -8.15 10.93
C MET A 60 12.68 -8.93 12.23
N THR A 61 13.50 -8.71 13.25
CA THR A 61 13.39 -9.35 14.57
C THR A 61 12.06 -9.06 15.27
N ILE A 62 11.51 -7.85 15.05
CA ILE A 62 10.22 -7.42 15.62
C ILE A 62 9.06 -8.00 14.82
N MET A 63 9.22 -8.13 13.51
CA MET A 63 8.18 -8.55 12.59
C MET A 63 8.10 -10.08 12.41
N GLN A 64 9.16 -10.81 12.67
CA GLN A 64 9.20 -12.28 12.56
C GLN A 64 8.13 -12.97 13.42
N PRO A 65 7.90 -12.60 14.70
CA PRO A 65 6.80 -13.15 15.49
C PRO A 65 5.40 -12.86 14.93
N ARG A 66 5.25 -11.85 14.06
CA ARG A 66 3.99 -11.47 13.39
C ARG A 66 3.77 -12.21 12.07
N GLY A 67 4.63 -13.19 11.77
CA GLY A 67 4.55 -14.05 10.60
C GLY A 67 5.31 -13.54 9.37
N TRP A 68 6.16 -12.52 9.52
CA TRP A 68 7.02 -12.07 8.43
C TRP A 68 8.18 -13.03 8.25
N LYS A 69 8.32 -13.60 7.04
CA LYS A 69 9.35 -14.59 6.70
C LYS A 69 10.48 -14.01 5.86
N SER A 70 10.15 -13.07 4.97
CA SER A 70 11.09 -12.52 3.99
C SER A 70 11.43 -11.05 4.31
N PRO A 71 12.73 -10.71 4.45
CA PRO A 71 13.14 -9.32 4.63
C PRO A 71 12.90 -8.49 3.37
N MET A 72 12.95 -9.10 2.18
CA MET A 72 12.69 -8.41 0.92
C MET A 72 11.22 -7.98 0.81
N THR A 73 10.29 -8.86 1.18
CA THR A 73 8.86 -8.54 1.18
C THR A 73 8.54 -7.44 2.20
N LEU A 74 9.18 -7.50 3.38
CA LEU A 74 9.04 -6.46 4.39
C LEU A 74 9.58 -5.11 3.91
N ALA A 75 10.75 -5.10 3.26
CA ALA A 75 11.34 -3.90 2.69
C ALA A 75 10.48 -3.32 1.57
N ALA A 76 9.95 -4.14 0.67
CA ALA A 76 9.04 -3.69 -0.39
C ALA A 76 7.75 -3.09 0.17
N ALA A 77 7.15 -3.73 1.18
CA ALA A 77 5.96 -3.22 1.86
C ALA A 77 6.24 -1.89 2.56
N ARG A 78 7.38 -1.77 3.24
CA ARG A 78 7.83 -0.52 3.86
C ARG A 78 8.00 0.58 2.81
N ASP A 79 8.73 0.29 1.74
CA ASP A 79 9.04 1.27 0.70
C ASP A 79 7.75 1.76 0.02
N GLU A 80 6.78 0.88 -0.23
CA GLU A 80 5.47 1.27 -0.74
C GLU A 80 4.71 2.19 0.23
N LEU A 81 4.71 1.89 1.52
CA LEU A 81 4.05 2.73 2.53
C LEU A 81 4.73 4.10 2.66
N GLU A 82 6.06 4.15 2.58
CA GLU A 82 6.82 5.39 2.55
C GLU A 82 6.48 6.19 1.29
N ASP A 83 6.50 5.55 0.13
CA ASP A 83 6.27 6.22 -1.15
C ASP A 83 4.88 6.83 -1.21
N ARG A 84 3.87 6.12 -0.70
CA ARG A 84 2.48 6.59 -0.64
C ARG A 84 2.17 7.51 0.54
N GLY A 85 3.15 7.79 1.40
CA GLY A 85 3.00 8.71 2.53
C GLY A 85 2.15 8.17 3.69
N TRP A 86 2.01 6.85 3.84
CA TRP A 86 1.36 6.25 5.01
C TRP A 86 2.27 6.23 6.24
N ILE A 87 3.57 6.08 6.00
CA ILE A 87 4.60 6.14 7.03
C ILE A 87 5.66 7.17 6.66
N VAL A 88 6.27 7.77 7.67
CA VAL A 88 7.42 8.67 7.51
C VAL A 88 8.54 8.21 8.43
N ARG A 89 9.79 8.34 7.97
CA ARG A 89 10.97 8.09 8.82
C ARG A 89 11.15 9.23 9.79
N THR A 90 11.34 8.89 11.06
CA THR A 90 11.54 9.85 12.15
C THR A 90 12.99 9.91 12.62
N THR A 91 13.80 8.87 12.33
CA THR A 91 15.22 8.84 12.68
C THR A 91 16.12 8.32 11.56
N TRP A 92 17.38 8.78 11.54
CA TRP A 92 18.41 8.24 10.65
C TRP A 92 18.93 6.89 11.14
N ALA A 93 19.19 5.99 10.19
CA ALA A 93 19.92 4.74 10.50
C ALA A 93 21.34 5.08 10.94
N THR A 94 21.65 4.89 12.23
CA THR A 94 23.01 5.01 12.75
C THR A 94 23.48 3.63 13.23
N ARG A 95 24.80 3.40 13.35
CA ARG A 95 25.32 2.11 13.89
C ARG A 95 24.71 1.72 15.24
N LYS A 96 24.31 2.71 16.04
CA LYS A 96 23.76 2.54 17.39
C LYS A 96 22.22 2.60 17.46
N SER A 97 21.57 3.12 16.42
CA SER A 97 20.14 3.44 16.45
C SER A 97 19.43 2.91 15.21
N PRO A 98 18.35 2.13 15.37
CA PRO A 98 17.56 1.67 14.23
C PRO A 98 16.81 2.83 13.57
N VAL A 99 16.35 2.58 12.35
CA VAL A 99 15.39 3.48 11.70
C VAL A 99 14.04 3.33 12.39
N LEU A 100 13.49 4.47 12.79
CA LEU A 100 12.17 4.60 13.38
C LEU A 100 11.21 5.26 12.40
N TYR A 101 9.93 4.98 12.60
CA TYR A 101 8.84 5.40 11.73
C TYR A 101 7.69 5.97 12.55
N ALA A 102 6.94 6.89 11.93
CA ALA A 102 5.66 7.38 12.40
C ALA A 102 4.56 7.11 11.37
N LEU A 103 3.34 6.89 11.87
CA LEU A 103 2.12 6.83 11.08
C LEU A 103 1.63 8.24 10.80
N THR A 104 1.40 8.58 9.53
CA THR A 104 1.11 9.97 9.11
C THR A 104 -0.34 10.40 9.35
N PHE A 105 -1.24 9.46 9.60
CA PHE A 105 -2.62 9.73 10.01
C PHE A 105 -2.77 10.01 11.50
N LEU A 106 -1.68 9.87 12.27
CA LEU A 106 -1.57 10.23 13.69
C LEU A 106 -0.60 11.41 13.86
N ALA A 107 -0.74 12.12 14.97
CA ALA A 107 0.19 13.15 15.40
C ALA A 107 1.53 12.52 15.82
N ILE A 108 2.68 13.15 15.52
CA ILE A 108 4.00 12.64 15.93
C ILE A 108 4.23 12.99 17.40
N ASP A 109 4.47 11.97 18.21
CA ASP A 109 4.75 12.13 19.63
C ASP A 109 6.20 12.56 19.87
N ASP A 110 6.48 13.14 21.04
CA ASP A 110 7.82 13.63 21.37
C ASP A 110 8.84 12.50 21.65
N CYS A 111 8.34 11.29 21.94
CA CYS A 111 9.12 10.06 22.16
C CYS A 111 10.45 10.26 22.93
N ASN A 112 10.44 11.10 23.97
CA ASN A 112 11.57 11.42 24.84
C ASN A 112 12.83 11.90 24.09
N GLY A 113 12.68 12.68 23.01
CA GLY A 113 13.81 13.28 22.28
C GLY A 113 14.66 12.30 21.48
N LYS A 114 14.15 11.09 21.22
CA LYS A 114 14.81 10.10 20.35
C LYS A 114 14.68 10.42 18.86
N LEU A 115 13.80 11.36 18.50
CA LEU A 115 13.41 11.63 17.12
C LEU A 115 14.26 12.75 16.52
N ASP A 116 14.62 12.60 15.25
CA ASP A 116 15.27 13.66 14.47
C ASP A 116 14.23 14.65 13.89
N VAL A 117 12.95 14.25 13.88
CA VAL A 117 11.81 15.07 13.45
C VAL A 117 11.12 15.69 14.67
N LYS A 118 10.68 16.94 14.56
CA LYS A 118 9.94 17.63 15.62
C LYS A 118 8.59 16.95 15.89
N ALA A 119 8.24 16.83 17.16
CA ALA A 119 6.91 16.43 17.59
C ALA A 119 5.85 17.35 16.95
N SER A 120 4.73 16.78 16.53
CA SER A 120 3.65 17.52 15.89
C SER A 120 2.35 17.27 16.63
N GLN A 121 1.62 18.33 16.95
CA GLN A 121 0.28 18.24 17.54
C GLN A 121 -0.78 17.83 16.51
N VAL A 122 -0.50 18.02 15.22
CA VAL A 122 -1.42 17.73 14.12
C VAL A 122 -0.89 16.56 13.30
N ALA A 123 -1.78 15.67 12.88
CA ALA A 123 -1.42 14.59 11.96
C ALA A 123 -0.91 15.16 10.62
N LEU A 124 0.15 14.56 10.08
CA LEU A 124 0.79 15.04 8.85
C LEU A 124 -0.12 14.95 7.62
N GLY A 125 -0.98 13.93 7.57
CA GLY A 125 -1.99 13.79 6.50
C GLY A 125 -1.44 13.38 5.13
N TYR A 126 -0.17 12.96 5.03
CA TYR A 126 0.48 12.59 3.76
C TYR A 126 -0.23 11.43 3.04
N TRP A 127 -0.88 10.54 3.79
CA TRP A 127 -1.69 9.45 3.25
C TRP A 127 -2.84 9.92 2.35
N LYS A 128 -3.30 11.18 2.49
CA LYS A 128 -4.31 11.77 1.59
C LYS A 128 -3.73 12.17 0.23
N LEU A 129 -2.47 12.61 0.22
CA LEU A 129 -1.77 13.03 -0.99
C LEU A 129 -1.37 11.83 -1.85
N GLY A 130 -1.20 10.65 -1.25
CA GLY A 130 -0.77 9.44 -1.94
C GLY A 130 0.71 9.46 -2.32
N LYS A 131 1.45 10.45 -1.79
CA LYS A 131 2.89 10.59 -1.91
C LYS A 131 3.47 11.13 -0.62
N ASN A 132 4.67 10.70 -0.24
CA ASN A 132 5.44 11.39 0.78
C ASN A 132 6.10 12.65 0.17
N PRO A 133 5.77 13.87 0.64
CA PRO A 133 6.39 15.10 0.15
C PRO A 133 7.84 15.27 0.62
N GLU A 134 8.30 14.45 1.57
CA GLU A 134 9.65 14.52 2.13
C GLU A 134 10.43 13.19 1.94
N PRO A 135 10.61 12.71 0.69
CA PRO A 135 11.36 11.47 0.45
C PRO A 135 12.87 11.67 0.69
N ASP A 136 13.37 12.86 0.36
CA ASP A 136 14.80 13.17 0.30
C ASP A 136 15.46 13.35 1.66
N LYS A 137 14.67 13.50 2.74
CA LYS A 137 15.22 13.57 4.11
C LYS A 137 15.95 12.29 4.51
N PHE A 138 15.63 11.17 3.85
CA PHE A 138 16.19 9.85 4.13
C PHE A 138 16.35 9.03 2.85
N PRO A 139 17.32 9.37 1.99
CA PRO A 139 17.44 8.75 0.67
C PRO A 139 17.58 7.23 0.80
N LYS A 140 16.89 6.50 -0.08
CA LYS A 140 16.97 5.03 -0.08
C LYS A 140 18.40 4.64 -0.41
N LYS A 141 18.91 3.55 0.18
CA LYS A 141 20.28 3.06 -0.09
C LYS A 141 20.57 2.87 -1.59
N VAL A 142 19.53 2.54 -2.36
CA VAL A 142 19.57 2.38 -3.82
C VAL A 142 19.83 3.71 -4.56
N GLU A 143 19.34 4.81 -4.00
CA GLU A 143 19.47 6.18 -4.52
C GLU A 143 20.81 6.81 -4.15
N LEU A 144 21.27 6.58 -2.91
CA LEU A 144 22.61 6.97 -2.44
C LEU A 144 23.77 6.35 -3.27
N LEU A 145 23.52 5.24 -3.96
CA LEU A 145 24.53 4.48 -4.71
C LEU A 145 24.50 4.71 -6.24
N GLY A 146 23.74 5.70 -6.74
CA GLY A 146 23.89 6.16 -8.12
C GLY A 146 23.73 5.08 -9.20
N LEU A 147 22.73 4.19 -9.08
CA LEU A 147 22.53 3.06 -10.00
C LEU A 147 22.12 3.45 -11.43
N ASN A 148 21.98 4.75 -11.73
CA ASN A 148 21.74 5.27 -13.06
C ASN A 148 22.96 5.08 -13.99
N GLU A 149 24.17 4.95 -13.44
CA GLU A 149 25.40 4.73 -14.21
C GLU A 149 25.54 3.28 -14.74
N ARG A 150 24.94 2.29 -14.06
CA ARG A 150 25.04 0.88 -14.46
C ARG A 150 24.20 0.55 -15.69
N LYS A 151 23.11 1.28 -15.92
CA LYS A 151 22.30 1.17 -17.15
C LYS A 151 23.05 1.72 -18.37
N SER A 152 23.81 2.80 -18.19
CA SER A 152 24.64 3.40 -19.24
C SER A 152 25.77 2.46 -19.69
N LYS A 153 26.49 1.85 -18.73
CA LYS A 153 27.57 0.87 -19.05
C LYS A 153 27.07 -0.38 -19.77
N LYS A 154 25.88 -0.91 -19.42
CA LYS A 154 25.28 -2.04 -20.15
C LYS A 154 24.90 -1.68 -21.58
N LYS A 155 24.45 -0.44 -21.83
CA LYS A 155 24.08 0.03 -23.18
C LYS A 155 25.31 0.19 -24.09
N SER A 156 26.42 0.72 -23.56
CA SER A 156 27.68 0.86 -24.32
C SER A 156 28.38 -0.48 -24.60
N VAL A 157 28.19 -1.50 -23.74
CA VAL A 157 28.75 -2.84 -23.96
C VAL A 157 28.00 -3.57 -25.07
N ILE A 158 26.67 -3.44 -25.13
CA ILE A 158 25.85 -4.00 -26.23
C ILE A 158 26.20 -3.33 -27.56
N GLN A 159 26.37 -2.00 -27.59
CA GLN A 159 26.71 -1.26 -28.81
C GLN A 159 28.14 -1.58 -29.34
N LYS A 160 29.07 -1.98 -28.45
CA LYS A 160 30.42 -2.44 -28.82
C LYS A 160 30.47 -3.86 -29.40
N LEU A 161 29.44 -4.67 -29.17
CA LEU A 161 29.35 -6.03 -29.72
C LEU A 161 28.72 -6.07 -31.12
N GLU A 162 28.11 -4.96 -31.57
CA GLU A 162 27.43 -4.89 -32.87
C GLU A 162 28.34 -4.40 -34.01
N HIS A 163 29.59 -4.00 -33.74
CA HIS A 163 30.50 -3.39 -34.74
C HIS A 163 31.90 -4.02 -34.79
N GLY A 164 32.06 -5.30 -34.41
CA GLY A 164 33.34 -6.01 -34.48
C GLY A 164 33.29 -7.16 -35.49
N ASP A 165 33.76 -6.87 -36.70
CA ASP A 165 34.47 -7.73 -37.66
C ASP A 165 33.92 -9.16 -37.90
N THR A 166 33.27 -9.29 -39.05
CA THR A 166 33.26 -10.52 -39.84
C THR A 166 34.69 -10.95 -40.14
N GLU A 167 35.13 -12.13 -39.68
CA GLU A 167 35.90 -13.08 -40.51
C GLU A 167 36.30 -14.37 -39.76
N THR A 168 36.06 -15.50 -40.44
CA THR A 168 36.70 -16.82 -40.28
C THR A 168 36.41 -17.64 -39.02
N VAL A 169 35.24 -18.30 -38.99
CA VAL A 169 35.12 -19.60 -38.33
C VAL A 169 35.29 -20.68 -39.40
N SER A 170 36.34 -21.47 -39.22
CA SER A 170 36.75 -22.60 -40.05
C SER A 170 35.60 -23.55 -40.45
N ASP A 171 35.60 -23.92 -41.73
CA ASP A 171 34.82 -24.97 -42.37
C ASP A 171 35.11 -26.39 -41.83
N SER A 172 34.91 -26.64 -40.53
CA SER A 172 34.96 -27.99 -39.95
C SER A 172 33.57 -28.55 -39.60
N TYR A 173 32.51 -27.75 -39.75
CA TYR A 173 31.12 -28.15 -39.46
C TYR A 173 30.17 -27.97 -40.64
N ARG A 174 30.68 -28.22 -41.87
CA ARG A 174 29.88 -28.18 -43.09
C ARG A 174 29.88 -29.49 -43.86
N ASN A 175 29.74 -30.60 -43.16
CA ASN A 175 29.36 -31.87 -43.76
C ASN A 175 28.29 -32.55 -42.90
N CYS A 176 27.04 -32.45 -43.35
CA CYS A 176 26.15 -33.57 -43.62
C CYS A 176 24.77 -33.02 -44.01
N ILE A 177 24.58 -32.86 -45.33
CA ILE A 177 23.25 -32.84 -45.94
C ILE A 177 22.87 -34.29 -46.24
N CYS A 178 21.57 -34.59 -46.11
CA CYS A 178 20.86 -35.78 -46.59
C CYS A 178 20.98 -37.04 -45.74
N ASP A 179 20.00 -37.28 -44.86
CA ASP A 179 19.00 -38.32 -45.12
C ASP A 179 17.85 -38.22 -44.12
N GLN A 180 16.64 -38.04 -44.63
CA GLN A 180 15.42 -38.41 -43.92
C GLN A 180 15.24 -39.92 -44.08
N PRO A 181 14.71 -40.61 -43.06
CA PRO A 181 13.41 -41.19 -43.34
C PRO A 181 12.38 -40.94 -42.25
N SER A 182 11.14 -40.98 -42.71
CA SER A 182 9.88 -40.92 -42.01
C SER A 182 9.83 -41.69 -40.68
N ALA A 183 9.32 -41.04 -39.64
CA ALA A 183 8.50 -41.68 -38.63
C ALA A 183 7.41 -40.70 -38.19
N THR A 184 6.17 -41.02 -38.56
CA THR A 184 4.97 -40.46 -37.97
C THR A 184 4.89 -40.92 -36.52
N GLU A 185 5.20 -40.05 -35.57
CA GLU A 185 4.79 -40.23 -34.17
C GLU A 185 3.90 -39.06 -33.76
N THR A 186 2.61 -39.39 -33.70
CA THR A 186 1.57 -38.59 -33.07
C THR A 186 1.88 -38.46 -31.57
N VAL A 187 2.44 -37.32 -31.15
CA VAL A 187 2.51 -36.99 -29.72
C VAL A 187 1.13 -36.48 -29.29
N SER A 188 0.41 -37.34 -28.58
CA SER A 188 -0.85 -37.02 -27.93
C SER A 188 -0.63 -35.96 -26.86
N VAL A 189 -1.20 -34.77 -27.08
CA VAL A 189 -1.31 -33.76 -26.03
C VAL A 189 -2.39 -34.24 -25.07
N SER A 190 -1.97 -34.74 -23.91
CA SER A 190 -2.89 -35.14 -22.86
C SER A 190 -3.56 -33.89 -22.27
N PRO A 191 -4.91 -33.77 -22.29
CA PRO A 191 -5.58 -32.63 -21.69
C PRO A 191 -5.45 -32.67 -20.18
N PHE A 192 -5.03 -31.54 -19.61
CA PHE A 192 -4.97 -31.30 -18.18
C PHE A 192 -6.39 -31.39 -17.59
N LEU A 193 -6.71 -32.54 -16.97
CA LEU A 193 -7.98 -32.73 -16.27
C LEU A 193 -7.98 -31.92 -14.96
N PRO A 194 -9.01 -31.10 -14.68
CA PRO A 194 -9.19 -30.50 -13.38
C PRO A 194 -9.53 -31.57 -12.32
N ASN A 195 -8.90 -31.42 -11.15
CA ASN A 195 -9.05 -32.26 -9.97
C ASN A 195 -10.52 -32.42 -9.53
N PRO A 196 -11.06 -33.64 -9.36
CA PRO A 196 -12.49 -33.89 -9.09
C PRO A 196 -12.95 -33.62 -7.64
N GLN A 197 -12.14 -33.02 -6.76
CA GLN A 197 -12.50 -32.86 -5.34
C GLN A 197 -13.12 -31.50 -4.95
N ILE A 198 -13.45 -30.63 -5.91
CA ILE A 198 -14.15 -29.35 -5.63
C ILE A 198 -15.31 -29.17 -6.60
N GLN A 199 -16.36 -29.99 -6.48
CA GLN A 199 -17.63 -29.74 -7.20
C GLN A 199 -18.91 -30.00 -6.39
N ASN A 200 -18.84 -30.16 -5.07
CA ASN A 200 -20.05 -30.39 -4.28
C ASN A 200 -20.16 -29.45 -3.07
N LEU A 201 -20.41 -28.15 -3.29
CA LEU A 201 -20.98 -27.27 -2.27
C LEU A 201 -21.92 -26.17 -2.83
N TYR A 202 -22.37 -26.25 -4.09
CA TYR A 202 -23.25 -25.23 -4.64
C TYR A 202 -24.36 -25.79 -5.54
N THR A 203 -25.24 -26.59 -4.96
CA THR A 203 -26.52 -26.98 -5.57
C THR A 203 -27.60 -27.12 -4.51
N SER A 204 -27.99 -26.00 -3.88
CA SER A 204 -29.31 -25.88 -3.23
C SER A 204 -29.68 -24.39 -3.05
N ILE A 205 -29.91 -23.68 -4.15
CA ILE A 205 -30.75 -22.47 -4.10
C ILE A 205 -31.69 -22.55 -5.30
N ASP A 206 -32.91 -22.99 -5.02
CA ASP A 206 -34.05 -22.87 -5.93
C ASP A 206 -34.35 -21.39 -6.15
N ILE A 207 -34.12 -20.89 -7.37
CA ILE A 207 -34.63 -19.60 -7.82
C ILE A 207 -35.78 -19.89 -8.80
N PRO A 208 -37.04 -19.65 -8.43
CA PRO A 208 -38.15 -19.75 -9.36
C PRO A 208 -38.27 -18.49 -10.23
N GLY A 209 -38.44 -18.70 -11.53
CA GLY A 209 -39.24 -17.82 -12.39
C GLY A 209 -38.48 -16.82 -13.28
N ALA A 210 -38.11 -17.26 -14.48
CA ALA A 210 -38.00 -16.38 -15.65
C ALA A 210 -39.03 -16.87 -16.70
N PRO A 211 -39.98 -16.03 -17.14
CA PRO A 211 -40.97 -16.42 -18.13
C PRO A 211 -40.38 -16.48 -19.54
N ALA A 212 -40.92 -17.45 -20.29
CA ALA A 212 -40.58 -17.80 -21.65
C ALA A 212 -40.78 -16.66 -22.66
N ASN A 213 -39.90 -16.66 -23.66
CA ASN A 213 -40.03 -15.91 -24.91
C ASN A 213 -41.35 -16.25 -25.63
N ALA A 214 -42.06 -15.22 -26.07
CA ALA A 214 -42.99 -15.28 -27.19
C ALA A 214 -42.94 -13.96 -27.97
N ASP A 215 -43.04 -14.10 -29.28
CA ASP A 215 -42.93 -13.13 -30.37
C ASP A 215 -43.59 -11.75 -30.17
N ALA A 216 -42.99 -10.72 -30.78
CA ALA A 216 -43.68 -9.82 -31.70
C ALA A 216 -42.75 -8.74 -32.32
N SER A 217 -42.59 -8.84 -33.63
CA SER A 217 -42.58 -7.76 -34.64
C SER A 217 -42.43 -6.30 -34.18
N ALA A 218 -41.42 -5.64 -34.75
CA ALA A 218 -41.38 -4.27 -35.31
C ALA A 218 -42.44 -3.26 -34.87
N VAL A 219 -42.00 -2.08 -34.37
CA VAL A 219 -42.30 -0.74 -34.93
C VAL A 219 -41.25 0.26 -34.40
N ALA A 220 -40.70 1.06 -35.30
CA ALA A 220 -39.80 2.19 -35.05
C ALA A 220 -40.57 3.44 -34.60
N VAL A 221 -40.02 4.24 -33.69
CA VAL A 221 -40.11 5.72 -33.75
C VAL A 221 -39.09 6.44 -32.85
N ASP A 222 -38.42 7.41 -33.49
CA ASP A 222 -37.98 8.73 -33.03
C ASP A 222 -36.99 8.93 -31.87
N VAL A 223 -35.77 9.31 -32.30
CA VAL A 223 -34.79 10.11 -31.56
C VAL A 223 -35.26 11.57 -31.56
N ALA A 224 -35.71 12.06 -30.41
CA ALA A 224 -35.91 13.48 -30.16
C ALA A 224 -34.86 14.00 -29.16
N SER A 225 -34.02 14.89 -29.69
CA SER A 225 -33.05 15.72 -29.01
C SER A 225 -33.74 16.87 -28.26
N ALA A 226 -33.37 17.11 -26.99
CA ALA A 226 -33.54 18.37 -26.26
C ALA A 226 -32.49 18.37 -25.12
N ALA A 227 -31.41 19.16 -25.21
CA ALA A 227 -31.33 20.60 -24.90
C ALA A 227 -31.61 20.94 -23.42
N GLU A 228 -30.52 20.97 -22.64
CA GLU A 228 -30.00 22.14 -21.90
C GLU A 228 -31.00 23.15 -21.29
N SER A 229 -30.96 23.38 -19.96
CA SER A 229 -30.94 24.72 -19.31
C SER A 229 -31.19 24.68 -17.78
N SER A 230 -30.60 25.67 -17.09
CA SER A 230 -30.82 26.21 -15.72
C SER A 230 -30.09 25.50 -14.57
N ALA A 231 -29.05 26.03 -13.90
CA ALA A 231 -28.75 27.34 -13.28
C ALA A 231 -29.24 27.52 -11.82
N SER A 232 -28.26 27.46 -10.89
CA SER A 232 -28.11 28.18 -9.59
C SER A 232 -28.95 27.76 -8.34
N PRO A 233 -28.56 28.14 -7.08
CA PRO A 233 -27.36 28.85 -6.62
C PRO A 233 -26.64 28.31 -5.36
N ARG A 234 -25.41 28.83 -5.25
CA ARG A 234 -24.41 28.89 -4.17
C ARG A 234 -24.97 29.30 -2.78
N ALA A 235 -24.78 28.45 -1.77
CA ALA A 235 -25.02 28.77 -0.36
C ALA A 235 -23.73 29.22 0.35
N ALA A 236 -23.86 30.27 1.17
CA ALA A 236 -22.79 31.01 1.81
C ALA A 236 -22.23 30.33 3.07
N ASN A 237 -20.91 30.43 3.27
CA ASN A 237 -20.19 30.06 4.49
C ASN A 237 -20.42 31.11 5.60
N PRO A 238 -20.87 30.73 6.81
CA PRO A 238 -20.84 31.63 7.96
C PRO A 238 -19.43 31.75 8.56
N LYS A 239 -19.01 32.99 8.84
CA LYS A 239 -17.76 33.36 9.51
C LYS A 239 -17.73 32.82 10.97
N PRO A 240 -16.59 32.35 11.50
CA PRO A 240 -16.46 32.02 12.91
C PRO A 240 -16.30 33.28 13.78
N LEU A 241 -17.04 33.31 14.90
CA LEU A 241 -17.01 34.35 15.91
C LEU A 241 -15.65 34.36 16.65
N ARG A 242 -15.04 35.55 16.77
CA ARG A 242 -13.87 35.82 17.61
C ARG A 242 -14.29 35.83 19.08
N ASN A 243 -13.66 34.99 19.90
CA ASN A 243 -13.70 35.14 21.36
C ASN A 243 -12.57 36.08 21.81
N PRO A 244 -12.82 37.02 22.74
CA PRO A 244 -11.79 37.91 23.28
C PRO A 244 -10.85 37.17 24.26
N SER A 245 -9.58 37.52 24.18
CA SER A 245 -8.48 37.03 25.01
C SER A 245 -8.66 37.44 26.49
N PRO A 246 -8.37 36.55 27.47
CA PRO A 246 -8.29 36.95 28.87
C PRO A 246 -6.99 37.72 29.14
N THR A 247 -7.17 38.89 29.73
CA THR A 247 -6.16 39.84 30.18
C THR A 247 -5.25 39.25 31.26
N HIS A 248 -3.98 39.63 31.21
CA HIS A 248 -2.97 39.43 32.25
C HIS A 248 -3.47 39.96 33.60
N ASP A 249 -3.44 39.12 34.64
CA ASP A 249 -3.26 39.62 36.01
C ASP A 249 -2.14 38.85 36.72
N ARG A 250 -1.17 39.64 37.15
CA ARG A 250 0.11 39.28 37.74
C ARG A 250 -0.04 39.41 39.25
N VAL A 251 -0.20 38.31 39.97
CA VAL A 251 -0.10 38.30 41.43
C VAL A 251 1.20 37.57 41.82
N LYS A 252 2.20 38.35 42.23
CA LYS A 252 3.38 37.86 42.96
C LYS A 252 2.96 37.50 44.40
N PRO A 253 3.36 36.35 44.95
CA PRO A 253 3.47 36.21 46.40
C PRO A 253 4.84 36.69 46.89
N LYS A 254 4.75 37.45 47.98
CA LYS A 254 5.80 38.11 48.77
C LYS A 254 6.47 37.08 49.67
N ALA A 255 7.77 37.23 49.88
CA ALA A 255 8.58 36.43 50.80
C ALA A 255 8.11 36.54 52.26
N ALA A 256 8.18 35.41 52.97
CA ALA A 256 8.54 35.27 54.37
C ALA A 256 8.97 33.82 54.60
#